data_AF-B1FTB0-F1
#
_entry.id   AF-B1FTB0-F1
#
_cell.length_a   1.000
_cell.length_b   1.000
_cell.length_c   1.000
_cell.angle_alpha   90.00
_cell.angle_beta   90.00
_cell.angle_gamma   90.00
#
_symmetry.space_group_name_H-M   'P 1'
#
loop_
_entity.id
_entity.type
_entity.pdbx_description
1 polymer ?
#
loop_
_entity_poly.entity_id
_entity_poly.type
_entity_poly.pdbx_seq_one_letter_code
_entity_poly.pdbx_strand_id
1 'polypeptide(L)'
;MNNIPRFQVIDRRAALDAGQPSVLKLPNDADPMTLAGELAGVERIELHFPHFTDGRAYSQAYLLRRRLRFTGDLRATGDVQVDQLLQMARTGFSSAVLNDGLNPTEAARHLEQFSGFYQRDVTVDSLPLVAARALNPGSTSD
;
A
#
# COMPACT_ATOMS: atom_id res chain seq x y z
N MET A 1 -3.54 -2.04 -18.40
CA MET A 1 -4.41 -1.36 -17.42
C MET A 1 -3.80 -1.56 -16.04
N ASN A 2 -3.07 -0.57 -15.53
CA ASN A 2 -2.43 -0.70 -14.22
C ASN A 2 -3.50 -0.45 -13.16
N ASN A 3 -4.02 -1.54 -12.60
CA ASN A 3 -4.97 -1.51 -11.49
C ASN A 3 -4.19 -1.07 -10.25
N ILE A 4 -4.06 0.23 -10.02
CA ILE A 4 -3.46 0.73 -8.77
C ILE A 4 -4.34 0.21 -7.64
N PRO A 5 -3.83 -0.68 -6.76
CA PRO A 5 -4.65 -1.21 -5.69
C PRO A 5 -5.07 -0.03 -4.80
N ARG A 6 -6.37 0.25 -4.80
CA ARG A 6 -6.96 1.28 -3.94
C ARG A 6 -6.76 0.84 -2.50
N PHE A 7 -6.06 1.67 -1.73
CA PHE A 7 -5.86 1.46 -0.30
C PHE A 7 -7.22 1.34 0.40
N GLN A 8 -7.44 0.25 1.14
CA GLN A 8 -8.70 -0.05 1.78
C GLN A 8 -8.70 0.40 3.24
N VAL A 9 -9.65 1.24 3.61
CA VAL A 9 -9.86 1.66 5.00
C VAL A 9 -11.02 0.87 5.57
N ILE A 10 -10.78 0.17 6.68
CA ILE A 10 -11.70 -0.82 7.25
C ILE A 10 -12.06 -0.42 8.68
N ASP A 11 -13.34 -0.59 9.03
CA ASP A 11 -13.81 -0.44 10.41
C ASP A 11 -13.34 -1.62 11.27
N ARG A 12 -13.00 -1.37 12.54
CA ARG A 12 -12.54 -2.42 13.45
C ARG A 12 -13.56 -3.55 13.63
N ARG A 13 -14.86 -3.26 13.65
CA ARG A 13 -15.91 -4.30 13.75
C ARG A 13 -15.98 -5.14 12.48
N ALA A 14 -15.93 -4.50 11.32
CA ALA A 14 -15.95 -5.20 10.03
C ALA A 14 -14.72 -6.10 9.82
N ALA A 15 -13.57 -5.77 10.44
CA ALA A 15 -12.38 -6.59 10.39
C ALA A 15 -12.51 -7.93 11.13
N LEU A 16 -13.42 -8.04 12.10
CA LEU A 16 -13.66 -9.25 12.91
C LEU A 16 -14.57 -10.27 12.20
N ASP A 17 -15.38 -9.83 11.22
CA ASP A 17 -16.39 -10.65 10.55
C ASP A 17 -15.91 -11.30 9.23
N ALA A 18 -14.71 -10.93 8.74
CA ALA A 18 -14.17 -11.49 7.51
C ALA A 18 -13.59 -12.91 7.76
N GLY A 19 -14.39 -13.94 7.45
CA GLY A 19 -13.98 -15.35 7.45
C GLY A 19 -12.64 -15.57 6.74
N GLN A 20 -11.82 -16.46 7.31
CA GLN A 20 -10.37 -16.56 7.12
C GLN A 20 -9.93 -16.92 5.68
N PRO A 21 -9.38 -15.97 4.90
CA PRO A 21 -8.26 -16.30 4.05
C PRO A 21 -7.05 -16.67 4.93
N SER A 22 -6.03 -17.27 4.36
CA SER A 22 -4.73 -17.55 5.00
C SER A 22 -4.07 -16.25 5.52
N VAL A 23 -4.44 -15.86 6.75
CA VAL A 23 -3.94 -14.65 7.43
C VAL A 23 -2.74 -14.99 8.31
N LEU A 24 -1.62 -14.33 8.06
CA LEU A 24 -0.46 -14.36 8.95
C LEU A 24 -0.43 -13.08 9.79
N LYS A 25 -0.31 -13.21 11.11
CA LYS A 25 -0.11 -12.05 12.00
C LYS A 25 1.36 -11.96 12.36
N LEU A 26 2.02 -10.86 11.99
CA LEU A 26 3.43 -10.64 12.30
C LEU A 26 3.56 -9.75 13.54
N PRO A 27 4.24 -10.21 14.60
CA PRO A 27 4.63 -9.35 15.72
C PRO A 27 5.46 -8.16 15.24
N ASN A 28 5.35 -7.02 15.92
CA ASN A 28 6.01 -5.78 15.51
C ASN A 28 7.53 -5.79 15.70
N ASP A 29 8.08 -6.76 16.42
CA ASP A 29 9.51 -7.00 16.65
C ASP A 29 10.06 -8.17 15.82
N ALA A 30 9.21 -8.92 15.13
CA ALA A 30 9.63 -10.03 14.28
C ALA A 30 10.33 -9.53 13.01
N ASP A 31 11.37 -10.24 12.59
CA ASP A 31 12.02 -10.01 11.30
C ASP A 31 11.19 -10.67 10.19
N PRO A 32 10.59 -9.91 9.24
CA PRO A 32 9.83 -10.49 8.14
C PRO A 32 10.65 -11.40 7.25
N MET A 33 11.97 -11.21 7.17
CA MET A 33 12.84 -12.02 6.32
C MET A 33 12.85 -13.50 6.71
N THR A 34 12.47 -13.82 7.96
CA THR A 34 12.29 -15.20 8.42
C THR A 34 11.17 -15.94 7.70
N LEU A 35 10.21 -15.22 7.11
CA LEU A 35 9.08 -15.78 6.36
C LEU A 35 9.45 -16.16 4.91
N ALA A 36 10.71 -15.99 4.51
CA ALA A 36 11.15 -16.31 3.16
C ALA A 36 10.89 -17.79 2.84
N GLY A 37 10.03 -18.05 1.84
CA GLY A 37 9.62 -19.40 1.46
C GLY A 37 8.32 -19.90 2.13
N GLU A 38 7.82 -19.19 3.14
CA GLU A 38 6.59 -19.56 3.86
C GLU A 38 5.37 -18.72 3.45
N LEU A 39 5.55 -17.76 2.53
CA LEU A 39 4.48 -16.88 2.03
C LEU A 39 3.59 -17.54 0.96
N ALA A 40 3.90 -18.77 0.55
CA ALA A 40 3.11 -19.48 -0.45
C ALA A 40 1.69 -19.75 0.07
N GLY A 41 0.70 -19.24 -0.66
CA GLY A 41 -0.70 -19.37 -0.26
C GLY A 41 -1.14 -18.45 0.86
N VAL A 42 -0.28 -17.53 1.36
CA VAL A 42 -0.69 -16.46 2.28
C VAL A 42 -1.36 -15.35 1.48
N GLU A 43 -2.62 -15.05 1.81
CA GLU A 43 -3.38 -14.00 1.14
C GLU A 43 -3.31 -12.66 1.87
N ARG A 44 -3.10 -12.68 3.19
CA ARG A 44 -3.01 -11.47 4.02
C ARG A 44 -1.94 -11.60 5.09
N ILE A 45 -1.19 -10.52 5.30
CA ILE A 45 -0.32 -10.34 6.46
C ILE A 45 -0.78 -9.12 7.24
N GLU A 46 -1.04 -9.32 8.53
CA GLU A 46 -1.38 -8.25 9.46
C GLU A 46 -0.12 -7.80 10.19
N LEU A 47 0.20 -6.51 10.08
CA LEU A 47 1.26 -5.86 10.82
C LEU A 47 0.63 -5.00 11.91
N HIS A 48 1.05 -5.24 13.15
CA HIS A 48 0.47 -4.60 14.31
C HIS A 48 1.26 -3.34 14.72
N PHE A 49 0.54 -2.24 14.96
CA PHE A 49 1.04 -1.00 15.52
C PHE A 49 0.61 -0.93 16.99
N PRO A 50 1.48 -1.25 17.97
CA PRO A 50 1.12 -1.14 19.39
C PRO A 50 0.84 0.30 19.81
N HIS A 51 1.53 1.26 19.18
CA HIS A 51 1.33 2.68 19.37
C HIS A 51 1.53 3.42 18.04
N PHE A 52 0.83 4.54 17.85
CA PHE A 52 0.89 5.31 16.60
C PHE A 52 2.30 5.84 16.26
N THR A 53 3.20 5.92 17.24
CA THR A 53 4.60 6.34 17.04
C THR A 53 5.56 5.18 16.72
N ASP A 54 5.08 3.93 16.72
CA ASP A 54 5.92 2.76 16.42
C ASP A 54 6.13 2.62 14.90
N GLY A 55 7.34 2.93 14.45
CA GLY A 55 7.71 2.90 13.04
C GLY A 55 8.03 1.49 12.48
N ARG A 56 8.11 0.44 13.30
CA ARG A 56 8.65 -0.86 12.86
C ARG A 56 7.80 -1.53 11.79
N ALA A 57 6.48 -1.48 11.92
CA ALA A 57 5.57 -2.07 10.94
C ALA A 57 5.72 -1.45 9.54
N TYR A 58 6.14 -0.18 9.42
CA TYR A 58 6.50 0.42 8.13
C TYR A 58 7.74 -0.24 7.51
N SER A 59 8.75 -0.50 8.32
CA SER A 59 9.97 -1.19 7.86
C SER A 59 9.65 -2.63 7.46
N GLN A 60 8.78 -3.30 8.21
CA GLN A 60 8.31 -4.65 7.89
C GLN A 60 7.55 -4.68 6.55
N ALA A 61 6.60 -3.77 6.33
CA ALA A 61 5.85 -3.65 5.09
C ALA A 61 6.77 -3.40 3.88
N TYR A 62 7.76 -2.51 4.04
CA TYR A 62 8.75 -2.24 3.02
C TYR A 62 9.53 -3.50 2.64
N LEU A 63 10.01 -4.28 3.62
CA LEU A 63 10.74 -5.52 3.36
C LEU A 63 9.86 -6.59 2.70
N LEU A 64 8.62 -6.74 3.14
CA LEU A 64 7.66 -7.69 2.56
C LEU A 64 7.43 -7.40 1.06
N ARG A 65 7.24 -6.13 0.68
CA ARG A 65 7.10 -5.74 -0.74
C ARG A 65 8.42 -5.81 -1.50
N ARG A 66 9.49 -5.22 -0.96
CA ARG A 66 10.75 -4.93 -1.69
C ARG A 66 11.79 -6.02 -1.58
N ARG A 67 11.65 -7.01 -0.69
CA ARG A 67 12.56 -8.16 -0.61
C ARG A 67 11.83 -9.46 -0.85
N LEU A 68 10.69 -9.67 -0.18
CA LEU A 68 9.93 -10.91 -0.28
C LEU A 68 8.88 -10.93 -1.39
N ARG A 69 8.72 -9.80 -2.10
CA ARG A 69 7.80 -9.66 -3.25
C ARG A 69 6.37 -10.08 -2.93
N PHE A 70 5.95 -9.94 -1.67
CA PHE A 70 4.60 -10.29 -1.25
C PHE A 70 3.58 -9.46 -2.02
N THR A 71 2.62 -10.11 -2.66
CA THR A 71 1.59 -9.46 -3.50
C THR A 71 0.23 -9.40 -2.83
N GLY A 72 0.02 -10.14 -1.74
CA GLY A 72 -1.24 -10.16 -0.99
C GLY A 72 -1.53 -8.87 -0.22
N ASP A 73 -2.55 -8.93 0.61
CA ASP A 73 -3.01 -7.81 1.45
C ASP A 73 -2.04 -7.60 2.61
N LEU A 74 -1.38 -6.44 2.64
CA LEU A 74 -0.65 -5.98 3.83
C LEU A 74 -1.57 -5.06 4.62
N ARG A 75 -2.02 -5.55 5.77
CA ARG A 75 -3.02 -4.87 6.61
C ARG A 75 -2.37 -4.27 7.84
N ALA A 76 -2.57 -2.97 8.04
CA ALA A 76 -2.25 -2.30 9.30
C ALA A 76 -3.35 -2.56 10.34
N THR A 77 -2.96 -2.93 11.55
CA THR A 77 -3.86 -3.15 12.71
C THR A 77 -3.29 -2.52 13.97
N GLY A 78 -4.09 -2.38 15.03
CA GLY A 78 -3.67 -1.73 16.28
C GLY A 78 -4.00 -0.24 16.30
N ASP A 79 -3.08 0.59 16.78
CA ASP A 79 -3.24 2.04 16.97
C ASP A 79 -3.08 2.83 15.65
N VAL A 80 -4.00 2.58 14.72
CA VAL A 80 -4.01 3.19 13.39
C VAL A 80 -4.91 4.41 13.35
N GLN A 81 -4.34 5.53 12.92
CA GLN A 81 -5.01 6.83 12.79
C GLN A 81 -5.09 7.29 11.34
N VAL A 82 -6.01 8.22 11.04
CA VAL A 82 -6.27 8.72 9.67
C VAL A 82 -5.04 9.37 9.05
N ASP A 83 -4.26 10.12 9.84
CA ASP A 83 -3.07 10.84 9.36
C ASP A 83 -1.96 9.91 8.86
N GLN A 84 -1.97 8.65 9.31
CA GLN A 84 -0.97 7.65 8.94
C GLN A 84 -1.27 6.96 7.61
N LEU A 85 -2.52 6.99 7.14
CA LEU A 85 -2.97 6.18 5.99
C LEU A 85 -2.20 6.49 4.71
N LEU A 86 -1.83 7.76 4.49
CA LEU A 86 -1.04 8.16 3.33
C LEU A 86 0.37 7.56 3.38
N GLN A 87 1.01 7.57 4.54
CA GLN A 87 2.32 6.96 4.73
C GLN A 87 2.25 5.44 4.59
N MET A 88 1.19 4.82 5.11
CA MET A 88 0.95 3.38 4.98
C MET A 88 0.82 2.97 3.51
N ALA A 89 0.00 3.66 2.73
CA ALA A 89 -0.13 3.39 1.29
C ALA A 89 1.21 3.48 0.55
N ARG A 90 2.06 4.46 0.88
CA ARG A 90 3.37 4.66 0.23
C ARG A 90 4.43 3.63 0.60
N THR A 91 4.31 3.04 1.78
CA THR A 91 5.28 2.07 2.32
C THR A 91 4.93 0.63 1.97
N GLY A 92 3.75 0.40 1.39
CA GLY A 92 3.37 -0.88 0.79
C GLY A 92 2.14 -1.54 1.40
N PHE A 93 1.48 -0.90 2.37
CA PHE A 93 0.20 -1.38 2.90
C PHE A 93 -0.89 -1.28 1.85
N SER A 94 -1.81 -2.24 1.89
CA SER A 94 -2.99 -2.29 1.02
C SER A 94 -4.29 -2.07 1.78
N SER A 95 -4.31 -2.35 3.07
CA SER A 95 -5.45 -2.07 3.93
C SER A 95 -5.05 -1.59 5.32
N ALA A 96 -5.96 -0.90 6.00
CA ALA A 96 -5.79 -0.46 7.37
C ALA A 96 -7.11 -0.59 8.14
N VAL A 97 -7.02 -1.12 9.35
CA VAL A 97 -8.12 -1.17 10.31
C VAL A 97 -7.98 0.02 11.25
N LEU A 98 -8.92 0.97 11.15
CA LEU A 98 -8.88 2.17 11.99
C LEU A 98 -9.21 1.88 13.46
N ASN A 99 -8.72 2.75 14.35
CA ASN A 99 -9.19 2.79 15.73
C ASN A 99 -10.69 3.06 15.83
N ASP A 100 -11.28 2.57 16.92
CA ASP A 100 -12.69 2.78 17.25
C ASP A 100 -13.01 4.29 17.33
N GLY A 101 -14.17 4.67 16.79
CA GLY A 101 -14.63 6.06 16.76
C GLY A 101 -14.15 6.88 15.55
N LEU A 102 -13.24 6.34 14.72
CA LEU A 102 -12.88 6.93 13.43
C LEU A 102 -13.83 6.44 12.34
N ASN A 103 -14.23 7.33 11.42
CA ASN A 103 -15.10 6.97 10.30
C ASN A 103 -14.25 6.55 9.07
N PRO A 104 -14.29 5.26 8.64
CA PRO A 104 -13.50 4.78 7.50
C PRO A 104 -13.83 5.48 6.18
N THR A 105 -15.08 5.89 5.98
CA THR A 105 -15.52 6.58 4.76
C THR A 105 -14.91 7.98 4.68
N GLU A 106 -14.93 8.71 5.79
CA GLU A 106 -14.32 10.04 5.88
C GLU A 106 -12.80 9.96 5.74
N ALA A 107 -12.18 8.94 6.33
CA ALA A 107 -10.74 8.70 6.21
C ALA A 107 -10.32 8.34 4.77
N ALA A 108 -11.10 7.50 4.08
CA ALA A 108 -10.88 7.19 2.67
C ALA A 108 -11.00 8.44 1.78
N ARG A 109 -11.97 9.32 2.06
CA ARG A 109 -12.13 10.59 1.32
C ARG A 109 -10.95 11.53 1.53
N HIS A 110 -10.43 11.63 2.76
CA HIS A 110 -9.21 12.39 3.03
C HIS A 110 -8.03 11.86 2.20
N LEU A 111 -7.85 10.53 2.15
CA LEU A 111 -6.78 9.92 1.37
C LEU A 111 -6.86 10.27 -0.13
N GLU A 112 -8.07 10.27 -0.71
CA GLU A 112 -8.31 10.69 -2.09
C GLU A 112 -7.94 12.16 -2.32
N GLN A 113 -8.32 13.05 -1.40
CA GLN A 113 -7.99 14.48 -1.50
C GLN A 113 -6.48 14.70 -1.50
N PHE A 114 -5.74 14.07 -0.58
CA PHE A 114 -4.28 14.21 -0.50
C PHE A 114 -3.54 13.55 -1.67
N SER A 115 -4.11 12.50 -2.28
CA SER A 115 -3.52 11.87 -3.47
C SER A 115 -3.46 12.81 -4.68
N GLY A 116 -4.36 13.79 -4.78
CA GLY A 116 -4.36 14.80 -5.84
C GLY A 116 -3.29 15.90 -5.68
N PHE A 117 -2.79 16.13 -4.47
CA PHE A 117 -1.84 17.22 -4.17
C PHE A 117 -0.36 16.79 -4.23
N TYR A 118 -0.06 15.50 -4.39
CA TYR A 118 1.32 14.99 -4.41
C TYR A 118 1.71 14.43 -5.79
N GLN A 119 2.07 15.31 -6.73
CA GLN A 119 2.71 14.89 -7.99
C GLN A 119 4.21 14.68 -7.81
N ARG A 120 4.67 13.43 -7.81
CA ARG A 120 5.41 12.79 -8.94
C ARG A 120 5.62 11.32 -8.57
N ASP A 121 5.03 10.46 -9.36
CA ASP A 121 4.98 9.01 -9.15
C ASP A 121 6.39 8.38 -9.25
N VAL A 122 6.70 7.43 -8.37
CA VAL A 122 7.97 6.66 -8.37
C VAL A 122 7.86 5.44 -9.30
N THR A 123 6.69 5.22 -9.93
CA THR A 123 6.44 4.12 -10.87
C THR A 123 6.15 4.55 -12.30
N VAL A 124 6.11 5.86 -12.59
CA VAL A 124 6.19 6.34 -13.98
C VAL A 124 7.65 6.39 -14.41
N ASP A 125 8.03 5.42 -15.25
CA ASP A 125 9.11 5.64 -16.21
C ASP A 125 8.63 6.72 -17.20
N SER A 126 8.67 7.97 -16.76
CA SER A 126 8.43 9.10 -17.64
C SER A 126 9.72 9.31 -18.43
N LEU A 127 9.78 8.68 -19.60
CA LEU A 127 10.73 9.09 -20.63
C LEU A 127 10.64 10.62 -20.76
N PRO A 128 11.77 11.34 -20.74
CA PRO A 128 11.75 12.78 -20.75
C PRO A 128 11.12 13.25 -22.06
N LEU A 129 10.23 14.24 -21.96
CA LEU A 129 9.54 14.90 -23.07
C LEU A 129 10.52 15.76 -23.89
N VAL A 130 11.59 15.15 -24.43
CA VAL A 130 12.58 15.78 -25.32
C VAL A 130 12.90 14.83 -26.46
N ALA A 131 11.89 14.39 -27.24
CA ALA A 131 12.15 13.63 -28.46
C ALA A 131 11.02 13.66 -29.51
N ALA A 132 10.05 14.58 -29.44
CA ALA A 132 9.01 14.72 -30.48
C ALA A 132 9.27 15.93 -31.37
N ARG A 133 10.50 16.07 -31.89
CA ARG A 133 10.80 17.06 -32.92
C ARG A 133 11.99 16.68 -33.78
N ALA A 134 11.90 15.55 -34.46
CA ALA A 134 12.63 15.33 -35.69
C ALA A 134 11.97 14.19 -36.47
N LEU A 135 12.02 14.33 -37.80
CA LEU A 135 11.77 13.31 -38.82
C LEU A 135 10.31 13.16 -39.25
N ASN A 136 9.89 14.06 -40.13
CA ASN A 136 8.95 13.72 -41.20
C ASN A 136 9.72 13.79 -42.53
N PRO A 137 10.27 12.67 -43.04
CA PRO A 137 10.86 12.64 -44.38
C PRO A 137 9.81 12.19 -45.41
N GLY A 138 9.49 13.08 -46.35
CA GLY A 138 9.03 12.71 -47.69
C GLY A 138 7.52 12.50 -47.90
N SER A 139 6.91 13.43 -48.63
CA SER A 139 6.01 13.04 -49.72
C SER A 139 6.31 13.94 -50.92
N THR A 140 6.91 13.31 -51.93
CA THR A 140 7.06 13.80 -53.29
C THR A 140 5.99 13.12 -54.13
N SER A 141 5.53 13.80 -55.19
CA SER A 141 4.62 13.36 -56.27
C SER A 141 3.13 13.47 -55.91
N ASP A 142 2.28 14.15 -56.68
CA ASP A 142 2.21 14.35 -58.15
C ASP A 142 1.70 15.77 -58.49
#